data_AF-A0A7Y0KH36-F1
#
_entry.id   AF-A0A7Y0KH36-F1
#
_cell.length_a   1.000
_cell.length_b   1.000
_cell.length_c   1.000
_cell.angle_alpha   90.00
_cell.angle_beta   90.00
_cell.angle_gamma   90.00
#
_symmetry.space_group_name_H-M   'P 1'
#
loop_
_entity.id
_entity.type
_entity.pdbx_description
1 polymer ?
#
loop_
_entity_poly.entity_id
_entity_poly.type
_entity_poly.pdbx_seq_one_letter_code
_entity_poly.pdbx_strand_id
1 'polypeptide(L)'
;MSIIDGGDAEIDEIYDRVARVLRKSKTIPVLGAGANLCGRPKDVGYVPGEYLPSGVELASLLARSVGYPDRDHEDLARVSQFIASTEGPGPLYDELHEVFDLQYSPTVLHRFLARLARHMRLVESAKQRMLFITTNYDHALEQAFQEIDEPFDLLTYIADGNDRGRFRHQPHGGVPVTIEKPDEYLDIDLSERHLIAKIHGAVEADATDDSYVITEDHYVDYISRAGENFFPVTMQRKLVRSHFLFLGYSLRDWNFRVMLYRLWGLQNGRGYQSWAIDANPDPVDRAAWKERGVEIVPERLESFVKSLELRFPEPSDHDPEPVAP
;
A
#
# COMPACT_ATOMS: atom_id res chain seq x y z
N MET A 1 19.75 -36.02 -1.44
CA MET A 1 19.83 -35.30 -2.72
C MET A 1 18.41 -35.13 -3.22
N SER A 2 17.73 -33.99 -3.12
CA SER A 2 17.71 -32.87 -2.16
C SER A 2 16.31 -32.29 -2.36
N ILE A 3 15.35 -32.58 -1.47
CA ILE A 3 14.00 -31.98 -1.57
C ILE A 3 14.06 -30.47 -1.22
N ILE A 4 15.18 -30.02 -0.64
CA ILE A 4 15.45 -28.64 -0.24
C ILE A 4 15.88 -27.78 -1.46
N ASP A 5 16.53 -28.35 -2.50
CA ASP A 5 16.95 -27.56 -3.68
C ASP A 5 15.79 -27.11 -4.59
N GLY A 6 14.68 -27.86 -4.59
CA GLY A 6 13.58 -27.61 -5.52
C GLY A 6 12.75 -26.38 -5.17
N GLY A 7 12.59 -26.07 -3.88
CA GLY A 7 11.80 -24.94 -3.41
C GLY A 7 12.48 -23.58 -3.68
N ASP A 8 13.78 -23.50 -3.44
CA ASP A 8 14.55 -22.27 -3.65
C ASP A 8 14.63 -21.90 -5.14
N ALA A 9 14.79 -22.91 -6.02
CA ALA A 9 14.80 -22.71 -7.46
C ALA A 9 13.44 -22.22 -8.00
N GLU A 10 12.33 -22.77 -7.49
CA GLU A 10 10.98 -22.35 -7.88
C GLU A 10 10.68 -20.91 -7.44
N ILE A 11 11.12 -20.53 -6.24
CA ILE A 11 10.99 -19.15 -5.73
C ILE A 11 11.82 -18.17 -6.56
N ASP A 12 13.06 -18.54 -6.92
CA ASP A 12 13.93 -17.70 -7.73
C ASP A 12 13.34 -17.44 -9.14
N GLU A 13 12.73 -18.46 -9.75
CA GLU A 13 11.98 -18.31 -10.99
C GLU A 13 10.79 -17.37 -10.85
N ILE A 14 10.08 -17.39 -9.71
CA ILE A 14 9.01 -16.43 -9.43
C ILE A 14 9.58 -15.01 -9.37
N TYR A 15 10.69 -14.79 -8.67
CA TYR A 15 11.34 -13.48 -8.59
C TYR A 15 11.78 -12.96 -9.97
N ASP A 16 12.26 -13.83 -10.84
CA ASP A 16 12.56 -13.47 -12.23
C ASP A 16 11.33 -13.06 -13.02
N ARG A 17 10.19 -13.74 -12.82
CA ARG A 17 8.91 -13.34 -13.43
C ARG A 17 8.46 -11.98 -12.92
N VAL A 18 8.49 -11.76 -11.61
CA VAL A 18 8.13 -10.50 -10.95
C VAL A 18 9.01 -9.35 -11.46
N ALA A 19 10.34 -9.53 -11.46
CA ALA A 19 11.27 -8.53 -11.97
C ALA A 19 11.04 -8.21 -13.45
N ARG A 20 10.73 -9.22 -14.28
CA ARG A 20 10.44 -9.03 -15.71
C ARG A 20 9.19 -8.18 -15.96
N VAL A 21 8.14 -8.35 -15.15
CA VAL A 21 6.92 -7.53 -15.29
C VAL A 21 7.08 -6.13 -14.67
N LEU A 22 7.86 -6.00 -13.58
CA LEU A 22 8.22 -4.71 -13.00
C LEU A 22 8.97 -3.84 -14.01
N ARG A 23 9.96 -4.39 -14.73
CA ARG A 23 10.70 -3.69 -15.81
C ARG A 23 9.81 -3.20 -16.95
N LYS A 24 8.59 -3.74 -17.09
CA LYS A 24 7.62 -3.30 -18.11
C LYS A 24 6.69 -2.20 -17.60
N SER A 25 6.85 -1.74 -16.35
CA SER A 25 5.96 -0.75 -15.69
C SER A 25 4.49 -1.16 -15.66
N LYS A 26 4.24 -2.48 -15.66
CA LYS A 26 2.90 -3.10 -15.64
C LYS A 26 2.59 -3.77 -14.29
N THR A 27 3.34 -3.47 -13.24
CA THR A 27 3.09 -4.00 -11.91
C THR A 27 2.79 -2.85 -10.97
N ILE A 28 1.76 -3.02 -10.15
CA ILE A 28 1.36 -2.08 -9.11
C ILE A 28 1.69 -2.73 -7.77
N PRO A 29 2.69 -2.22 -7.03
CA PRO A 29 2.90 -2.60 -5.64
C PRO A 29 1.72 -2.14 -4.79
N VAL A 30 1.17 -3.06 -4.01
CA VAL A 30 0.06 -2.80 -3.08
C VAL A 30 0.53 -3.12 -1.67
N LEU A 31 0.65 -2.10 -0.83
CA LEU A 31 1.20 -2.18 0.51
C LEU A 31 0.07 -2.25 1.53
N GLY A 32 0.22 -3.15 2.50
CA GLY A 32 -0.59 -3.19 3.71
C GLY A 32 0.25 -2.93 4.96
N ALA A 33 -0.37 -3.04 6.13
CA ALA A 33 0.27 -2.68 7.41
C ALA A 33 1.56 -3.49 7.69
N GLY A 34 1.66 -4.71 7.15
CA GLY A 34 2.87 -5.52 7.24
C GLY A 34 4.10 -4.92 6.54
N ALA A 35 3.93 -3.98 5.60
CA ALA A 35 5.03 -3.26 4.96
C ALA A 35 5.82 -2.40 5.98
N ASN A 36 5.12 -1.87 6.98
CA ASN A 36 5.70 -1.09 8.08
C ASN A 36 6.47 -1.96 9.09
N LEU A 37 6.29 -3.27 9.03
CA LEU A 37 6.96 -4.23 9.91
C LEU A 37 8.23 -4.81 9.27
N CYS A 38 8.48 -4.51 7.99
CA CYS A 38 9.63 -5.06 7.27
C CYS A 38 10.94 -4.56 7.89
N GLY A 39 11.80 -5.49 8.35
CA GLY A 39 13.04 -5.18 9.05
C GLY A 39 12.88 -4.94 10.55
N ARG A 40 11.64 -4.97 11.09
CA ARG A 40 11.40 -4.88 12.55
C ARG A 40 11.94 -6.15 13.24
N PRO A 41 12.74 -6.04 14.31
CA PRO A 41 13.16 -7.22 15.08
C PRO A 41 11.97 -8.02 15.59
N LYS A 42 12.06 -9.36 15.56
CA LYS A 42 10.91 -10.25 15.84
C LYS A 42 10.31 -10.09 17.23
N ASP A 43 11.14 -9.74 18.22
CA ASP A 43 10.74 -9.64 19.62
C ASP A 43 10.40 -8.20 20.03
N VAL A 44 10.31 -7.28 19.05
CA VAL A 44 9.98 -5.87 19.26
C VAL A 44 8.63 -5.58 18.64
N GLY A 45 7.71 -5.09 19.48
CA GLY A 45 6.38 -4.66 19.06
C GLY A 45 6.33 -3.18 18.69
N TYR A 46 5.14 -2.59 18.78
CA TYR A 46 4.93 -1.15 18.65
C TYR A 46 5.80 -0.36 19.65
N VAL A 47 6.52 0.64 19.13
CA VAL A 47 7.30 1.62 19.92
C VAL A 47 7.04 3.00 19.31
N PRO A 48 6.37 3.93 20.01
CA PRO A 48 6.09 5.27 19.52
C PRO A 48 7.35 5.97 18.99
N GLY A 49 7.30 6.49 17.77
CA GLY A 49 8.43 7.16 17.11
C GLY A 49 9.58 6.25 16.64
N GLU A 50 9.47 4.92 16.78
CA GLU A 50 10.49 3.97 16.28
C GLU A 50 9.88 2.89 15.39
N TYR A 51 8.87 2.16 15.87
CA TYR A 51 8.17 1.13 15.10
C TYR A 51 6.67 1.37 15.09
N LEU A 52 6.09 1.46 13.90
CA LEU A 52 4.65 1.54 13.69
C LEU A 52 3.94 0.27 14.21
N PRO A 53 2.68 0.40 14.68
CA PRO A 53 1.92 -0.75 15.13
C PRO A 53 1.44 -1.59 13.94
N SER A 54 1.38 -2.90 14.13
CA SER A 54 0.53 -3.76 13.31
C SER A 54 -0.96 -3.49 13.59
N GLY A 55 -1.85 -3.98 12.73
CA GLY A 55 -3.31 -3.84 12.94
C GLY A 55 -3.77 -4.38 14.29
N VAL A 56 -3.24 -5.53 14.72
CA VAL A 56 -3.53 -6.16 16.02
C VAL A 56 -2.99 -5.33 17.18
N GLU A 57 -1.78 -4.79 17.06
CA GLU A 57 -1.18 -3.93 18.09
C GLU A 57 -1.96 -2.62 18.25
N LEU A 58 -2.40 -2.02 17.13
CA LEU A 58 -3.23 -0.82 17.14
C LEU A 58 -4.60 -1.10 17.75
N ALA A 59 -5.27 -2.18 17.35
CA ALA A 59 -6.56 -2.59 17.94
C ALA A 59 -6.44 -2.77 19.45
N SER A 60 -5.37 -3.46 19.90
CA SER A 60 -5.11 -3.68 21.32
C SER A 60 -4.78 -2.40 22.08
N LEU A 61 -4.13 -1.42 21.43
CA LEU A 61 -3.85 -0.12 22.02
C LEU A 61 -5.15 0.66 22.26
N LEU A 62 -5.96 0.80 21.22
CA LEU A 62 -7.27 1.46 21.26
C LEU A 62 -8.23 0.77 22.23
N ALA A 63 -8.25 -0.56 22.25
CA ALA A 63 -9.10 -1.33 23.16
C ALA A 63 -8.77 -1.05 24.64
N ARG A 64 -7.48 -0.84 24.95
CA ARG A 64 -7.03 -0.52 26.30
C ARG A 64 -7.36 0.91 26.71
N SER A 65 -7.32 1.89 25.81
CA SER A 65 -7.58 3.30 26.15
C SER A 65 -9.02 3.51 26.61
N VAL A 66 -9.98 2.81 26.00
CA VAL A 66 -11.42 2.94 26.32
C VAL A 66 -11.99 1.81 27.20
N GLY A 67 -11.16 0.84 27.61
CA GLY A 67 -11.62 -0.31 28.39
C GLY A 67 -12.63 -1.19 27.63
N TYR A 68 -12.33 -1.52 26.37
CA TYR A 68 -13.18 -2.31 25.48
C TYR A 68 -13.63 -3.64 26.13
N PRO A 69 -14.94 -3.95 26.17
CA PRO A 69 -15.48 -5.02 27.01
C PRO A 69 -15.41 -6.42 26.36
N ASP A 70 -15.32 -6.49 25.03
CA ASP A 70 -15.47 -7.74 24.29
C ASP A 70 -14.12 -8.43 24.03
N ARG A 71 -14.21 -9.72 23.64
CA ARG A 71 -13.02 -10.58 23.49
C ARG A 71 -12.26 -10.35 22.19
N ASP A 72 -12.87 -9.67 21.22
CA ASP A 72 -12.32 -9.33 19.91
C ASP A 72 -11.50 -8.03 19.91
N HIS A 73 -10.78 -7.78 21.02
CA HIS A 73 -9.85 -6.66 21.21
C HIS A 73 -8.71 -6.54 20.19
N GLU A 74 -8.52 -7.55 19.33
CA GLU A 74 -7.55 -7.56 18.22
C GLU A 74 -8.18 -7.18 16.87
N ASP A 75 -9.51 -7.04 16.79
CA ASP A 75 -10.22 -6.60 15.57
C ASP A 75 -10.26 -5.06 15.53
N LEU A 76 -9.37 -4.49 14.72
CA LEU A 76 -9.23 -3.05 14.60
C LEU A 76 -10.53 -2.35 14.18
N ALA A 77 -11.28 -2.95 13.24
CA ALA A 77 -12.50 -2.33 12.74
C ALA A 77 -13.58 -2.30 13.81
N ARG A 78 -13.69 -3.40 14.56
CA ARG A 78 -14.65 -3.53 15.64
C ARG A 78 -14.34 -2.61 16.81
N VAL A 79 -13.10 -2.58 17.26
CA VAL A 79 -12.65 -1.70 18.34
C VAL A 79 -12.82 -0.23 17.95
N SER A 80 -12.45 0.13 16.72
CA SER A 80 -12.64 1.51 16.23
C SER A 80 -14.11 1.89 16.15
N GLN A 81 -14.98 0.98 15.68
CA GLN A 81 -16.43 1.20 15.67
C GLN A 81 -16.99 1.40 17.07
N PHE A 82 -16.51 0.64 18.06
CA PHE A 82 -16.93 0.82 19.45
C PHE A 82 -16.61 2.23 19.93
N ILE A 83 -15.35 2.68 19.80
CA ILE A 83 -14.94 4.04 20.21
C ILE A 83 -15.79 5.09 19.52
N ALA A 84 -15.93 4.99 18.20
CA ALA A 84 -16.72 5.93 17.41
C ALA A 84 -18.21 5.98 17.84
N SER A 85 -18.77 4.85 18.29
CA SER A 85 -20.17 4.74 18.70
C SER A 85 -20.42 5.12 20.15
N THR A 86 -19.45 4.92 21.05
CA THR A 86 -19.61 5.17 22.49
C THR A 86 -19.09 6.54 22.91
N GLU A 87 -17.97 6.99 22.34
CA GLU A 87 -17.30 8.24 22.70
C GLU A 87 -17.37 9.28 21.57
N GLY A 88 -17.65 8.84 20.34
CA GLY A 88 -17.73 9.67 19.15
C GLY A 88 -16.48 9.54 18.27
N PRO A 89 -16.52 10.10 17.04
CA PRO A 89 -15.40 10.00 16.09
C PRO A 89 -14.18 10.82 16.51
N GLY A 90 -14.37 11.94 17.23
CA GLY A 90 -13.27 12.82 17.67
C GLY A 90 -12.21 12.09 18.50
N PRO A 91 -12.58 11.46 19.63
CA PRO A 91 -11.62 10.70 20.45
C PRO A 91 -10.88 9.59 19.70
N LEU A 92 -11.55 8.91 18.76
CA LEU A 92 -10.89 7.93 17.90
C LEU A 92 -9.81 8.59 17.02
N TYR A 93 -10.13 9.75 16.42
CA TYR A 93 -9.19 10.47 15.56
C TYR A 93 -8.03 11.05 16.37
N ASP A 94 -8.27 11.56 17.57
CA ASP A 94 -7.21 12.05 18.47
C ASP A 94 -6.19 10.93 18.77
N GLU A 95 -6.67 9.74 19.14
CA GLU A 95 -5.81 8.58 19.42
C GLU A 95 -5.04 8.11 18.17
N LEU A 96 -5.68 8.10 17.00
CA LEU A 96 -5.00 7.74 15.74
C LEU A 96 -3.94 8.77 15.35
N HIS A 97 -4.24 10.06 15.52
CA HIS A 97 -3.33 11.15 15.23
C HIS A 97 -2.09 11.05 16.12
N GLU A 98 -2.25 10.83 17.44
CA GLU A 98 -1.14 10.63 18.37
C GLU A 98 -0.25 9.44 17.98
N VAL A 99 -0.82 8.39 17.40
CA VAL A 99 -0.06 7.22 16.93
C VAL A 99 0.69 7.51 15.64
N PHE A 100 0.06 8.17 14.66
CA PHE A 100 0.59 8.26 13.30
C PHE A 100 1.34 9.55 12.97
N ASP A 101 1.12 10.66 13.69
CA ASP A 101 1.81 11.95 13.48
C ASP A 101 3.25 11.96 14.06
N LEU A 102 3.69 10.84 14.65
CA LEU A 102 5.07 10.68 15.07
C LEU A 102 6.01 10.46 13.87
N GLN A 103 7.28 10.83 14.05
CA GLN A 103 8.30 10.57 13.04
C GLN A 103 8.75 9.11 13.09
N TYR A 104 8.44 8.36 12.04
CA TYR A 104 8.90 6.99 11.84
C TYR A 104 9.94 6.93 10.72
N SER A 105 10.91 6.02 10.81
CA SER A 105 11.85 5.80 9.72
C SER A 105 11.27 4.86 8.66
N PRO A 106 11.43 5.15 7.36
CA PRO A 106 11.07 4.22 6.31
C PRO A 106 11.77 2.88 6.46
N THR A 107 11.03 1.79 6.20
CA THR A 107 11.59 0.43 6.22
C THR A 107 12.48 0.14 5.00
N VAL A 108 13.20 -0.98 5.04
CA VAL A 108 13.99 -1.47 3.88
C VAL A 108 13.11 -1.69 2.64
N LEU A 109 11.84 -2.06 2.82
CA LEU A 109 10.88 -2.18 1.72
C LEU A 109 10.55 -0.82 1.09
N HIS A 110 10.22 0.18 1.91
CA HIS A 110 9.91 1.53 1.42
C HIS A 110 11.08 2.14 0.63
N ARG A 111 12.30 2.06 1.18
CA ARG A 111 13.52 2.52 0.51
C ARG A 111 13.82 1.76 -0.77
N PHE A 112 13.57 0.44 -0.79
CA PHE A 112 13.69 -0.34 -2.03
C PHE A 112 12.70 0.14 -3.09
N LEU A 113 11.42 0.36 -2.74
CA LEU A 113 10.40 0.80 -3.69
C LEU A 113 10.69 2.20 -4.25
N ALA A 114 11.18 3.13 -3.42
CA ALA A 114 11.63 4.44 -3.88
C ALA A 114 12.80 4.34 -4.88
N ARG A 115 13.81 3.53 -4.57
CA ARG A 115 14.94 3.29 -5.49
C ARG A 115 14.52 2.59 -6.77
N LEU A 116 13.58 1.65 -6.68
CA LEU A 116 12.99 0.99 -7.84
C LEU A 116 12.24 2.01 -8.71
N ALA A 117 11.48 2.93 -8.12
CA ALA A 117 10.81 4.01 -8.85
C ALA A 117 11.82 4.86 -9.63
N ARG A 118 12.88 5.32 -8.96
CA ARG A 118 13.99 6.06 -9.58
C ARG A 118 14.64 5.28 -10.73
N HIS A 119 14.98 4.00 -10.51
CA HIS A 119 15.53 3.14 -11.54
C HIS A 119 14.60 3.07 -12.76
N MET A 120 13.30 2.88 -12.53
CA MET A 120 12.30 2.83 -13.59
C MET A 120 12.08 4.18 -14.29
N ARG A 121 12.28 5.31 -13.61
CA ARG A 121 12.24 6.65 -14.23
C ARG A 121 13.41 6.88 -15.18
N LEU A 122 14.61 6.43 -14.79
CA LEU A 122 15.84 6.63 -15.54
C LEU A 122 15.96 5.71 -16.77
N VAL A 123 15.30 4.54 -16.76
CA VAL A 123 15.29 3.64 -17.91
C VAL A 123 14.39 4.19 -19.02
N GLU A 124 14.98 4.63 -20.14
CA GLU A 124 14.25 5.22 -21.28
C GLU A 124 13.13 4.34 -21.84
N SER A 125 13.27 3.01 -21.76
CA SER A 125 12.24 2.08 -22.24
C SER A 125 10.96 2.07 -21.39
N ALA A 126 11.01 2.64 -20.18
CA ALA A 126 9.86 2.75 -19.30
C ALA A 126 8.92 3.87 -19.79
N LYS A 127 7.89 3.45 -20.55
CA LYS A 127 6.89 4.37 -21.12
C LYS A 127 5.90 4.96 -20.11
N GLN A 128 5.92 4.48 -18.87
CA GLN A 128 5.02 4.92 -17.81
C GLN A 128 5.75 4.86 -16.48
N ARG A 129 5.44 5.82 -15.62
CA ARG A 129 5.81 5.81 -14.21
C ARG A 129 5.00 4.78 -13.44
N MET A 130 5.55 4.45 -12.27
CA MET A 130 4.96 3.47 -11.36
C MET A 130 3.78 4.08 -10.60
N LEU A 131 2.80 3.23 -10.31
CA LEU A 131 1.68 3.51 -9.42
C LEU A 131 1.85 2.58 -8.20
N PHE A 132 1.84 3.16 -7.02
CA PHE A 132 1.87 2.46 -5.74
C PHE A 132 0.52 2.67 -5.06
N ILE A 133 -0.02 1.62 -4.45
CA ILE A 133 -1.24 1.70 -3.65
C ILE A 133 -0.90 1.29 -2.23
N THR A 134 -1.39 2.03 -1.26
CA THR A 134 -1.22 1.69 0.16
C THR A 134 -2.52 1.88 0.91
N THR A 135 -2.76 0.99 1.87
CA THR A 135 -3.83 1.09 2.87
C THR A 135 -3.33 1.58 4.22
N ASN A 136 -2.05 1.98 4.30
CA ASN A 136 -1.42 2.50 5.51
C ASN A 136 -1.67 4.00 5.63
N TYR A 137 -1.82 4.47 6.87
CA TYR A 137 -2.15 5.86 7.16
C TYR A 137 -0.92 6.77 7.31
N ASP A 138 0.22 6.19 7.69
CA ASP A 138 1.52 6.87 7.89
C ASP A 138 2.17 7.35 6.59
N HIS A 139 3.27 8.09 6.70
CA HIS A 139 4.00 8.68 5.57
C HIS A 139 5.29 7.93 5.16
N ALA A 140 5.51 6.67 5.59
CA ALA A 140 6.80 6.01 5.42
C ALA A 140 7.19 5.80 3.95
N LEU A 141 6.22 5.57 3.05
CA LEU A 141 6.52 5.43 1.62
C LEU A 141 6.87 6.79 1.00
N GLU A 142 6.09 7.83 1.31
CA GLU A 142 6.31 9.20 0.87
C GLU A 142 7.69 9.71 1.32
N GLN A 143 8.03 9.48 2.59
CA GLN A 143 9.34 9.81 3.15
C GLN A 143 10.47 9.08 2.44
N ALA A 144 10.30 7.79 2.08
CA ALA A 144 11.34 7.07 1.33
C ALA A 144 11.61 7.67 -0.06
N PHE A 145 10.58 8.21 -0.72
CA PHE A 145 10.75 8.94 -1.99
C PHE A 145 11.45 10.28 -1.77
N GLN A 146 11.07 11.01 -0.71
CA GLN A 146 11.69 12.28 -0.33
C GLN A 146 13.16 12.12 0.09
N GLU A 147 13.53 11.04 0.79
CA GLU A 147 14.91 10.72 1.22
C GLU A 147 15.89 10.67 0.03
N ILE A 148 15.42 10.35 -1.17
CA ILE A 148 16.25 10.23 -2.39
C ILE A 148 15.89 11.27 -3.48
N ASP A 149 15.12 12.30 -3.12
CA ASP A 149 14.62 13.34 -4.02
C ASP A 149 13.90 12.78 -5.27
N GLU A 150 13.19 11.65 -5.13
CA GLU A 150 12.44 11.05 -6.23
C GLU A 150 11.02 11.65 -6.29
N PRO A 151 10.63 12.31 -7.40
CA PRO A 151 9.39 13.06 -7.43
C PRO A 151 8.16 12.16 -7.67
N PHE A 152 7.12 12.38 -6.88
CA PHE A 152 5.84 11.68 -6.95
C PHE A 152 4.67 12.64 -6.73
N ASP A 153 3.53 12.29 -7.33
CA ASP A 153 2.23 12.83 -6.96
C ASP A 153 1.60 11.95 -5.87
N LEU A 154 0.78 12.55 -5.01
CA LEU A 154 0.05 11.87 -3.94
C LEU A 154 -1.46 11.93 -4.19
N LEU A 155 -2.15 10.81 -4.03
CA LEU A 155 -3.60 10.70 -4.11
C LEU A 155 -4.15 10.10 -2.82
N THR A 156 -4.91 10.86 -2.05
CA THR A 156 -5.43 10.43 -0.74
C THR A 156 -6.95 10.37 -0.76
N TYR A 157 -7.53 9.28 -0.28
CA TYR A 157 -8.98 9.12 -0.12
C TYR A 157 -9.51 9.91 1.09
N ILE A 158 -10.62 10.60 0.92
CA ILE A 158 -11.30 11.38 1.97
C ILE A 158 -12.50 10.57 2.49
N ALA A 159 -12.39 10.06 3.70
CA ALA A 159 -13.36 9.17 4.35
C ALA A 159 -14.41 9.91 5.18
N ASP A 160 -14.16 11.18 5.55
CA ASP A 160 -15.08 11.99 6.33
C ASP A 160 -15.07 13.48 5.92
N GLY A 161 -15.98 14.27 6.48
CA GLY A 161 -16.12 15.69 6.23
C GLY A 161 -16.90 16.03 4.94
N ASN A 162 -16.77 17.28 4.50
CA ASN A 162 -17.56 17.81 3.37
C ASN A 162 -17.24 17.13 2.03
N ASP A 163 -15.99 16.70 1.87
CA ASP A 163 -15.50 16.05 0.66
C ASP A 163 -15.50 14.51 0.77
N ARG A 164 -16.21 13.95 1.76
CA ARG A 164 -16.31 12.51 1.97
C ARG A 164 -16.68 11.75 0.68
N GLY A 165 -15.92 10.70 0.41
CA GLY A 165 -16.08 9.83 -0.74
C GLY A 165 -15.28 10.26 -1.97
N ARG A 166 -14.51 11.35 -1.87
CA ARG A 166 -13.67 11.89 -2.95
C ARG A 166 -12.19 11.56 -2.71
N PHE A 167 -11.37 11.95 -3.67
CA PHE A 167 -9.92 11.89 -3.55
C PHE A 167 -9.33 13.30 -3.61
N ARG A 168 -8.26 13.51 -2.85
CA ARG A 168 -7.38 14.69 -2.92
C ARG A 168 -6.14 14.32 -3.73
N HIS A 169 -5.86 15.03 -4.81
CA HIS A 169 -4.62 14.90 -5.57
C HIS A 169 -3.67 16.04 -5.22
N GLN A 170 -2.45 15.71 -4.83
CA GLN A 170 -1.38 16.65 -4.59
C GLN A 170 -0.26 16.41 -5.63
N PRO A 171 -0.15 17.28 -6.64
CA PRO A 171 0.96 17.24 -7.58
C PRO A 171 2.29 17.49 -6.87
N HIS A 172 3.37 16.91 -7.38
CA HIS A 172 4.72 17.16 -6.87
C HIS A 172 5.06 18.66 -6.90
N GLY A 173 5.28 19.26 -5.72
CA GLY A 173 5.55 20.70 -5.58
C GLY A 173 4.34 21.61 -5.88
N GLY A 174 3.16 21.02 -6.06
CA GLY A 174 1.90 21.72 -6.30
C GLY A 174 1.01 21.81 -5.07
N VAL A 175 -0.13 22.49 -5.25
CA VAL A 175 -1.16 22.63 -4.20
C VAL A 175 -2.14 21.44 -4.31
N PRO A 176 -2.59 20.86 -3.17
CA PRO A 176 -3.60 19.82 -3.18
C PRO A 176 -4.93 20.29 -3.80
N VAL A 177 -5.59 19.41 -4.56
CA VAL A 177 -6.88 19.64 -5.22
C VAL A 177 -7.81 18.47 -4.95
N THR A 178 -9.02 18.76 -4.44
CA THR A 178 -10.08 17.75 -4.34
C THR A 178 -10.63 17.44 -5.73
N ILE A 179 -10.69 16.15 -6.07
CA ILE A 179 -11.23 15.66 -7.33
C ILE A 179 -12.76 15.58 -7.23
N GLU A 180 -13.43 16.49 -7.93
CA GLU A 180 -14.90 16.52 -8.02
C GLU A 180 -15.47 15.40 -8.90
N LYS A 181 -14.80 15.10 -10.02
CA LYS A 181 -15.25 14.15 -11.04
C LYS A 181 -14.11 13.23 -11.48
N PRO A 182 -13.99 12.02 -10.89
CA PRO A 182 -12.86 11.14 -11.18
C PRO A 182 -12.78 10.69 -12.64
N ASP A 183 -13.90 10.56 -13.34
CA ASP A 183 -13.99 10.16 -14.74
C ASP A 183 -13.54 11.24 -15.74
N GLU A 184 -13.59 12.51 -15.33
CA GLU A 184 -13.12 13.67 -16.10
C GLU A 184 -11.72 14.15 -15.68
N TYR A 185 -11.15 13.60 -14.60
CA TYR A 185 -9.89 14.07 -14.03
C TYR A 185 -8.64 13.58 -14.79
N LEU A 186 -7.89 14.52 -15.38
CA LEU A 186 -6.75 14.22 -16.26
C LEU A 186 -5.40 14.72 -15.73
N ASP A 187 -5.35 15.45 -14.62
CA ASP A 187 -4.11 16.05 -14.11
C ASP A 187 -3.13 15.01 -13.52
N ILE A 188 -3.58 13.77 -13.30
CA ILE A 188 -2.69 12.64 -12.98
C ILE A 188 -2.08 12.12 -14.29
N ASP A 189 -0.81 12.45 -14.54
CA ASP A 189 -0.07 11.97 -15.71
C ASP A 189 1.01 10.93 -15.34
N LEU A 190 0.63 9.65 -15.46
CA LEU A 190 1.52 8.51 -15.24
C LEU A 190 2.55 8.30 -16.37
N SER A 191 2.62 9.17 -17.37
CA SER A 191 3.76 9.24 -18.30
C SER A 191 4.90 10.10 -17.76
N GLU A 192 4.58 11.07 -16.90
CA GLU A 192 5.55 12.03 -16.35
C GLU A 192 5.94 11.70 -14.91
N ARG A 193 4.95 11.45 -14.03
CA ARG A 193 5.15 11.34 -12.58
C ARG A 193 4.71 10.00 -11.98
N HIS A 194 5.46 9.53 -10.99
CA HIS A 194 5.03 8.43 -10.12
C HIS A 194 3.80 8.84 -9.31
N LEU A 195 2.93 7.90 -8.98
CA LEU A 195 1.77 8.15 -8.13
C LEU A 195 1.77 7.22 -6.93
N ILE A 196 1.66 7.80 -5.73
CA ILE A 196 1.33 7.08 -4.50
C ILE A 196 -0.14 7.31 -4.19
N ALA A 197 -0.93 6.24 -4.09
CA ALA A 197 -2.36 6.30 -3.81
C ALA A 197 -2.68 5.69 -2.44
N LYS A 198 -3.08 6.53 -1.48
CA LYS A 198 -3.53 6.17 -0.13
C LYS A 198 -5.04 6.03 -0.11
N ILE A 199 -5.50 4.80 -0.22
CA ILE A 199 -6.91 4.51 -0.50
C ILE A 199 -7.78 4.33 0.76
N HIS A 200 -7.15 4.27 1.95
CA HIS A 200 -7.85 4.29 3.23
C HIS A 200 -7.70 5.64 3.96
N GLY A 201 -7.22 6.66 3.25
CA GLY A 201 -6.89 7.95 3.84
C GLY A 201 -5.53 7.95 4.53
N ALA A 202 -5.27 8.96 5.36
CA ALA A 202 -3.98 9.24 5.95
C ALA A 202 -4.13 10.12 7.20
N VAL A 203 -3.09 10.08 8.04
CA VAL A 203 -2.80 11.19 8.95
C VAL A 203 -2.31 12.39 8.13
N GLU A 204 -2.63 13.60 8.55
CA GLU A 204 -2.18 14.86 7.97
C GLU A 204 -1.52 15.71 9.07
N ALA A 205 -0.77 16.74 8.67
CA ALA A 205 -0.07 17.62 9.63
C ALA A 205 -1.03 18.44 10.52
N ASP A 206 -2.27 18.65 10.08
CA ASP A 206 -3.35 19.21 10.88
C ASP A 206 -4.35 18.09 11.16
N ALA A 207 -4.54 17.76 12.44
CA ALA A 207 -5.47 16.71 12.88
C ALA A 207 -6.91 16.93 12.39
N THR A 208 -7.30 18.17 12.04
CA THR A 208 -8.63 18.46 11.50
C THR A 208 -8.81 18.03 10.05
N ASP A 209 -7.71 17.76 9.33
CA ASP A 209 -7.69 17.27 7.96
C ASP A 209 -7.49 15.74 7.87
N ASP A 210 -7.27 15.07 9.01
CA ASP A 210 -7.15 13.62 9.10
C ASP A 210 -8.37 12.91 8.50
N SER A 211 -8.13 11.76 7.89
CA SER A 211 -9.18 10.98 7.27
C SER A 211 -8.80 9.51 7.26
N TYR A 212 -9.63 8.66 7.87
CA TYR A 212 -9.33 7.24 8.04
C TYR A 212 -10.49 6.35 7.62
N VAL A 213 -10.26 5.34 6.79
CA VAL A 213 -11.20 4.22 6.60
C VAL A 213 -10.85 3.11 7.59
N ILE A 214 -11.44 3.16 8.78
CA ILE A 214 -11.04 2.30 9.91
C ILE A 214 -12.21 1.65 10.65
N THR A 215 -13.38 2.29 10.75
CA THR A 215 -14.56 1.73 11.42
C THR A 215 -15.36 0.83 10.48
N GLU A 216 -16.24 -0.03 11.02
CA GLU A 216 -17.15 -0.86 10.22
C GLU A 216 -18.00 0.03 9.27
N ASP A 217 -18.52 1.15 9.79
CA ASP A 217 -19.29 2.12 9.01
C ASP A 217 -18.48 2.75 7.88
N HIS A 218 -17.20 3.08 8.11
CA HIS A 218 -16.33 3.62 7.05
C HIS A 218 -16.15 2.61 5.91
N TYR A 219 -15.94 1.33 6.22
CA TYR A 219 -15.81 0.30 5.19
C TYR A 219 -17.13 0.03 4.44
N VAL A 220 -18.28 0.11 5.13
CA VAL A 220 -19.61 -0.01 4.49
C VAL A 220 -19.89 1.19 3.57
N ASP A 221 -19.51 2.41 3.97
CA ASP A 221 -19.63 3.60 3.13
C ASP A 221 -18.66 3.51 1.93
N TYR A 222 -17.41 3.13 2.18
CA TYR A 222 -16.38 2.90 1.16
C TYR A 222 -16.90 1.90 0.11
N ILE A 223 -17.29 0.69 0.56
CA ILE A 223 -18.42 -0.18 0.10
C ILE A 223 -19.40 0.37 -0.93
N SER A 224 -20.34 1.13 -0.40
CA SER A 224 -21.55 1.52 -1.09
C SER A 224 -21.26 2.50 -2.23
N ARG A 225 -20.09 3.16 -2.21
CA ARG A 225 -19.65 4.11 -3.23
C ARG A 225 -18.98 3.46 -4.45
N ALA A 226 -18.96 2.12 -4.57
CA ALA A 226 -18.44 1.43 -5.74
C ALA A 226 -19.34 1.59 -6.98
N GLY A 227 -19.20 2.72 -7.67
CA GLY A 227 -19.55 2.84 -9.08
C GLY A 227 -18.33 2.58 -9.98
N GLU A 228 -18.56 2.44 -11.28
CA GLU A 228 -17.51 2.29 -12.31
C GLU A 228 -16.49 3.47 -12.31
N ASN A 229 -16.86 4.61 -11.71
CA ASN A 229 -16.09 5.86 -11.73
C ASN A 229 -15.46 6.23 -10.38
N PHE A 230 -15.14 5.25 -9.52
CA PHE A 230 -14.60 5.55 -8.19
C PHE A 230 -13.18 6.15 -8.22
N PHE A 231 -12.25 5.56 -8.98
CA PHE A 231 -10.88 6.07 -9.10
C PHE A 231 -10.75 7.08 -10.25
N PRO A 232 -9.75 7.97 -10.24
CA PRO A 232 -9.44 8.81 -11.40
C PRO A 232 -9.23 7.99 -12.68
N VAL A 233 -9.73 8.46 -13.83
CA VAL A 233 -9.75 7.69 -15.08
C VAL A 233 -8.36 7.22 -15.53
N THR A 234 -7.31 8.00 -15.28
CA THR A 234 -5.92 7.65 -15.61
C THR A 234 -5.40 6.51 -14.74
N MET A 235 -5.68 6.54 -13.43
CA MET A 235 -5.41 5.46 -12.48
C MET A 235 -6.17 4.18 -12.88
N GLN A 236 -7.47 4.28 -13.19
CA GLN A 236 -8.28 3.15 -13.65
C GLN A 236 -7.68 2.46 -14.88
N ARG A 237 -7.30 3.23 -15.91
CA ARG A 237 -6.71 2.66 -17.13
C ARG A 237 -5.44 1.85 -16.84
N LYS A 238 -4.65 2.25 -15.84
CA LYS A 238 -3.46 1.52 -15.41
C LYS A 238 -3.83 0.26 -14.62
N LEU A 239 -4.76 0.36 -13.67
CA LEU A 239 -5.26 -0.75 -12.85
C LEU A 239 -5.73 -1.94 -13.69
N VAL A 240 -6.52 -1.67 -14.73
CA VAL A 240 -7.11 -2.71 -15.61
C VAL A 240 -6.06 -3.50 -16.41
N ARG A 241 -4.85 -2.97 -16.57
CA ARG A 241 -3.79 -3.53 -17.44
C ARG A 241 -2.51 -3.91 -16.69
N SER A 242 -2.61 -4.08 -15.37
CA SER A 242 -1.47 -4.31 -14.50
C SER A 242 -1.58 -5.62 -13.71
N HIS A 243 -0.42 -6.18 -13.39
CA HIS A 243 -0.22 -7.18 -12.36
C HIS A 243 -0.23 -6.48 -10.98
N PHE A 244 -0.74 -7.15 -9.94
CA PHE A 244 -0.61 -6.67 -8.57
C PHE A 244 0.49 -7.43 -7.84
N LEU A 245 1.24 -6.71 -7.00
CA LEU A 245 2.22 -7.27 -6.09
C LEU A 245 1.86 -6.85 -4.66
N PHE A 246 1.25 -7.74 -3.90
CA PHE A 246 0.82 -7.49 -2.53
C PHE A 246 1.99 -7.69 -1.56
N LEU A 247 2.27 -6.67 -0.76
CA LEU A 247 3.44 -6.59 0.13
C LEU A 247 2.97 -6.25 1.55
N GLY A 248 3.19 -7.17 2.49
CA GLY A 248 2.77 -6.98 3.88
C GLY A 248 1.25 -6.93 4.05
N TYR A 249 0.55 -7.68 3.22
CA TYR A 249 -0.90 -7.65 3.13
C TYR A 249 -1.46 -8.93 3.75
N SER A 250 -2.18 -8.81 4.87
CA SER A 250 -2.87 -9.95 5.50
C SER A 250 -4.30 -10.01 5.00
N LEU A 251 -4.81 -11.21 4.68
CA LEU A 251 -6.23 -11.40 4.34
C LEU A 251 -7.11 -11.75 5.55
N ARG A 252 -6.51 -11.81 6.73
CA ARG A 252 -7.21 -12.06 7.99
C ARG A 252 -8.20 -10.95 8.29
N ASP A 253 -7.81 -9.70 8.06
CA ASP A 253 -8.70 -8.58 8.25
C ASP A 253 -9.64 -8.46 7.05
N TRP A 254 -10.94 -8.52 7.30
CA TRP A 254 -11.97 -8.46 6.26
C TRP A 254 -11.92 -7.14 5.48
N ASN A 255 -11.48 -6.06 6.11
CA ASN A 255 -11.28 -4.75 5.50
C ASN A 255 -10.29 -4.78 4.32
N PHE A 256 -9.31 -5.68 4.34
CA PHE A 256 -8.38 -5.84 3.24
C PHE A 256 -9.03 -6.55 2.06
N ARG A 257 -10.02 -7.42 2.30
CA ARG A 257 -10.83 -8.06 1.24
C ARG A 257 -11.76 -7.07 0.54
N VAL A 258 -12.19 -6.01 1.24
CA VAL A 258 -12.95 -4.89 0.66
C VAL A 258 -12.16 -4.19 -0.44
N MET A 259 -10.92 -3.84 -0.15
CA MET A 259 -10.00 -3.22 -1.11
C MET A 259 -9.79 -4.13 -2.33
N LEU A 260 -9.56 -5.41 -2.08
CA LEU A 260 -9.37 -6.39 -3.14
C LEU A 260 -10.59 -6.52 -4.05
N TYR A 261 -11.79 -6.55 -3.46
CA TYR A 261 -13.03 -6.54 -4.23
C TYR A 261 -13.10 -5.32 -5.17
N ARG A 262 -12.60 -4.14 -4.76
CA ARG A 262 -12.47 -2.96 -5.63
C ARG A 262 -11.54 -3.19 -6.81
N LEU A 263 -10.32 -3.64 -6.54
CA LEU A 263 -9.30 -3.79 -7.59
C LEU A 263 -9.71 -4.84 -8.62
N TRP A 264 -10.31 -5.95 -8.18
CA TRP A 264 -10.74 -7.02 -9.09
C TRP A 264 -12.00 -6.68 -9.88
N GLY A 265 -12.92 -5.89 -9.32
CA GLY A 265 -14.08 -5.38 -10.06
C GLY A 265 -13.67 -4.63 -11.34
N LEU A 266 -12.49 -4.00 -11.35
CA LEU A 266 -11.98 -3.28 -12.52
C LEU A 266 -11.37 -4.21 -13.58
N GLN A 267 -10.80 -5.35 -13.19
CA GLN A 267 -10.01 -6.19 -14.11
C GLN A 267 -10.85 -7.07 -15.05
N ASN A 268 -12.18 -7.15 -14.87
CA ASN A 268 -13.14 -7.77 -15.82
C ASN A 268 -12.66 -9.09 -16.45
N GLY A 269 -12.03 -9.97 -15.67
CA GLY A 269 -11.58 -11.30 -16.12
C GLY A 269 -10.32 -11.33 -17.00
N ARG A 270 -9.61 -10.21 -17.18
CA ARG A 270 -8.29 -10.22 -17.84
C ARG A 270 -7.27 -10.82 -16.88
N GLY A 271 -6.87 -12.07 -17.11
CA GLY A 271 -6.00 -12.88 -16.25
C GLY A 271 -4.53 -12.41 -16.14
N TYR A 272 -4.29 -11.19 -15.63
CA TYR A 272 -2.96 -10.76 -15.24
C TYR A 272 -2.53 -11.48 -13.96
N GLN A 273 -1.46 -12.28 -14.06
CA GLN A 273 -0.90 -13.00 -12.92
C GLN A 273 -0.48 -12.01 -11.82
N SER A 274 -0.99 -12.16 -10.61
CA SER A 274 -0.61 -11.31 -9.48
C SER A 274 0.13 -12.15 -8.43
N TRP A 275 0.86 -11.48 -7.54
CA TRP A 275 1.67 -12.14 -6.51
C TRP A 275 1.42 -11.53 -5.12
N ALA A 276 1.54 -12.35 -4.09
CA ALA A 276 1.55 -11.91 -2.70
C ALA A 276 2.78 -12.46 -1.98
N ILE A 277 3.51 -11.59 -1.28
CA ILE A 277 4.64 -12.01 -0.44
C ILE A 277 4.12 -12.19 0.99
N ASP A 278 4.06 -13.43 1.43
CA ASP A 278 3.55 -13.79 2.76
C ASP A 278 4.34 -14.99 3.31
N ALA A 279 5.05 -14.78 4.42
CA ALA A 279 5.89 -15.81 5.02
C ALA A 279 5.10 -16.94 5.69
N ASN A 280 3.85 -16.71 6.09
CA ASN A 280 3.06 -17.70 6.81
C ASN A 280 1.56 -17.55 6.50
N PRO A 281 1.13 -17.76 5.24
CA PRO A 281 -0.27 -17.66 4.88
C PRO A 281 -1.04 -18.77 5.60
N ASP A 282 -2.20 -18.45 6.15
CA ASP A 282 -3.07 -19.47 6.72
C ASP A 282 -3.88 -20.20 5.61
N PRO A 283 -4.57 -21.32 5.92
CA PRO A 283 -5.31 -22.07 4.91
C PRO A 283 -6.42 -21.26 4.21
N VAL A 284 -7.05 -20.31 4.91
CA VAL A 284 -8.11 -19.47 4.35
C VAL A 284 -7.48 -18.47 3.38
N ASP A 285 -6.38 -17.84 3.76
CA ASP A 285 -5.64 -16.90 2.93
C ASP A 285 -5.12 -17.56 1.66
N ARG A 286 -4.57 -18.78 1.77
CA ARG A 286 -4.17 -19.60 0.61
C ARG A 286 -5.32 -19.85 -0.36
N ALA A 287 -6.48 -20.23 0.16
CA ALA A 287 -7.65 -20.50 -0.68
C ALA A 287 -8.17 -19.22 -1.34
N ALA A 288 -8.26 -18.12 -0.59
CA ALA A 288 -8.76 -16.84 -1.07
C ALA A 288 -7.87 -16.22 -2.16
N TRP A 289 -6.54 -16.28 -2.00
CA TRP A 289 -5.60 -15.84 -3.02
C TRP A 289 -5.65 -16.71 -4.27
N LYS A 290 -5.72 -18.05 -4.11
CA LYS A 290 -5.82 -18.99 -5.23
C LYS A 290 -7.08 -18.75 -6.06
N GLU A 291 -8.23 -18.51 -5.42
CA GLU A 291 -9.49 -18.18 -6.09
C GLU A 291 -9.37 -16.93 -6.98
N ARG A 292 -8.53 -15.97 -6.56
CA ARG A 292 -8.27 -14.70 -7.26
C ARG A 292 -7.12 -14.77 -8.27
N GLY A 293 -6.53 -15.96 -8.47
CA GLY A 293 -5.39 -16.14 -9.36
C GLY A 293 -4.10 -15.47 -8.87
N VAL A 294 -3.97 -15.25 -7.56
CA VAL A 294 -2.76 -14.69 -6.94
C VAL A 294 -1.83 -15.82 -6.51
N GLU A 295 -0.60 -15.79 -7.01
CA GLU A 295 0.47 -16.72 -6.63
C GLU A 295 1.13 -16.23 -5.35
N ILE A 296 1.09 -17.04 -4.28
CA ILE A 296 1.71 -16.69 -3.00
C ILE A 296 3.16 -17.14 -3.02
N VAL A 297 4.06 -16.23 -2.66
CA VAL A 297 5.47 -16.53 -2.42
C VAL A 297 5.66 -16.65 -0.89
N PRO A 298 5.97 -17.85 -0.38
CA PRO A 298 6.03 -18.14 1.06
C PRO A 298 7.31 -17.59 1.72
N GLU A 299 7.56 -16.30 1.57
CA GLU A 299 8.82 -15.65 1.93
C GLU A 299 8.62 -14.39 2.78
N ARG A 300 9.67 -14.06 3.52
CA ARG A 300 9.73 -12.79 4.26
C ARG A 300 9.95 -11.62 3.30
N LEU A 301 9.37 -10.46 3.63
CA LEU A 301 9.56 -9.24 2.84
C LEU A 301 11.04 -8.85 2.74
N GLU A 302 11.83 -9.09 3.78
CA GLU A 302 13.28 -8.84 3.78
C GLU A 302 14.02 -9.74 2.77
N SER A 303 13.61 -11.01 2.66
CA SER A 303 14.16 -11.94 1.67
C SER A 303 13.80 -11.48 0.26
N PHE A 304 12.52 -11.11 0.07
CA PHE A 304 12.02 -10.58 -1.19
C PHE A 304 12.79 -9.31 -1.63
N VAL A 305 12.94 -8.33 -0.74
CA VAL A 305 13.68 -7.08 -1.00
C VAL A 305 15.10 -7.40 -1.44
N LYS A 306 15.85 -8.20 -0.67
CA LYS A 306 17.23 -8.57 -1.01
C LYS A 306 17.33 -9.24 -2.39
N SER A 307 16.40 -10.13 -2.70
CA SER A 307 16.42 -10.87 -3.96
C SER A 307 16.08 -9.99 -5.17
N LEU A 308 15.22 -8.99 -4.98
CA LEU A 308 14.86 -8.02 -6.02
C LEU A 308 15.93 -6.92 -6.18
N GLU A 309 16.61 -6.50 -5.12
CA GLU A 309 17.76 -5.58 -5.21
C GLU A 309 18.85 -6.12 -6.13
N LEU A 310 19.15 -7.43 -6.05
CA LEU A 310 20.10 -8.09 -6.96
C LEU A 310 19.67 -8.02 -8.44
N ARG A 311 18.36 -7.93 -8.69
CA ARG A 311 17.76 -7.86 -10.04
C ARG A 311 17.60 -6.43 -10.55
N PHE A 312 17.67 -5.45 -9.66
CA PHE A 312 17.59 -4.02 -9.96
C PHE A 312 18.80 -3.30 -9.32
N PRO A 313 20.04 -3.61 -9.78
CA PRO A 313 21.22 -2.94 -9.26
C PRO A 313 21.10 -1.43 -9.52
N GLU A 314 21.58 -0.63 -8.56
CA GLU A 314 21.67 0.80 -8.78
C GLU A 314 22.59 1.07 -9.97
N PRO A 315 22.22 1.99 -10.88
CA PRO A 315 23.13 2.41 -11.93
C PRO A 315 24.39 2.95 -11.25
N SER A 316 25.55 2.45 -11.64
CA SER A 316 26.80 2.93 -11.07
C SER A 316 27.03 4.37 -11.55
N ASP A 317 27.58 5.25 -10.69
CA ASP A 317 28.07 6.59 -11.10
C ASP A 317 29.19 6.53 -12.18
N HIS A 318 29.52 5.34 -12.67
CA HIS A 318 30.51 5.05 -13.70
C HIS A 318 29.93 4.42 -14.98
N ASP A 319 28.62 4.23 -15.08
CA ASP A 319 28.02 3.88 -16.36
C ASP A 319 27.93 5.15 -17.22
N PRO A 320 28.70 5.24 -18.33
CA PRO A 320 28.65 6.41 -19.19
C PRO A 320 27.23 6.56 -19.72
N GLU A 321 26.73 7.81 -19.73
CA GLU A 321 25.49 8.16 -20.42
C GLU A 321 25.47 7.48 -21.79
N PRO A 322 24.38 6.78 -22.17
CA PRO A 322 24.28 6.21 -23.49
C PRO A 322 24.39 7.35 -24.50
N VAL A 323 25.51 7.37 -25.22
CA VAL A 323 25.73 8.30 -26.33
C VAL A 323 24.63 8.03 -27.34
N ALA A 324 23.72 8.99 -27.49
CA ALA A 324 22.65 8.94 -28.47
C ALA A 324 23.23 8.75 -29.90
N PRO A 325 22.57 7.95 -30.76
CA PRO A 325 23.03 7.69 -32.13
C PRO A 325 22.99 8.91 -33.05
#